data_AF-A0A1A8FQW4-F1
#
_entry.id   AF-A0A1A8FQW4-F1
#
_cell.length_a   1.000
_cell.length_b   1.000
_cell.length_c   1.000
_cell.angle_alpha   90.00
_cell.angle_beta   90.00
_cell.angle_gamma   90.00
#
_symmetry.space_group_name_H-M   'P 1'
#
loop_
_entity.id
_entity.type
_entity.pdbx_description
1 polymer ?
#
loop_
_entity_poly.entity_id
_entity_poly.type
_entity_poly.pdbx_seq_one_letter_code
_entity_poly.pdbx_strand_id
1 'polypeptide(L)' 'GSKMVETVDNEISILKQVNHAHIIHLEAIYNSAAMIYLVTELCKGGDLKQLLQQKKSFTEDETRKIIFSL' A
#
# COMPACT_ATOMS: atom_id res chain seq x y z
N GLY A 1 -25.59 -3.04 -6.94
CA GLY A 1 -24.64 -2.41 -7.88
C GLY A 1 -23.76 -3.48 -8.48
N SER A 2 -22.90 -3.16 -9.43
CA SER A 2 -21.95 -4.13 -10.00
C SER A 2 -21.04 -4.68 -8.89
N LYS A 3 -20.86 -6.01 -8.80
CA LYS A 3 -20.06 -6.71 -7.78
C LYS A 3 -18.65 -6.12 -7.54
N MET A 4 -18.07 -5.49 -8.56
CA MET A 4 -16.80 -4.79 -8.47
C MET A 4 -16.83 -3.56 -7.54
N VAL A 5 -17.93 -2.81 -7.52
CA VAL A 5 -18.08 -1.60 -6.68
C VAL A 5 -18.14 -1.98 -5.20
N GLU A 6 -18.88 -3.03 -4.87
CA GLU A 6 -18.98 -3.54 -3.49
C GLU A 6 -17.62 -4.04 -2.96
N THR A 7 -16.78 -4.59 -3.83
CA THR A 7 -15.44 -5.05 -3.44
C THR A 7 -14.53 -3.84 -3.15
N VAL A 8 -14.58 -2.79 -3.96
CA VAL A 8 -13.78 -1.58 -3.76
C VAL A 8 -14.17 -0.84 -2.48
N ASP A 9 -15.47 -0.72 -2.21
CA ASP A 9 -15.97 -0.08 -0.98
C ASP A 9 -15.52 -0.84 0.28
N ASN A 10 -15.48 -2.18 0.21
CA ASN A 10 -14.98 -3.00 1.30
C ASN A 10 -13.48 -2.78 1.55
N GLU A 11 -12.65 -2.80 0.50
CA GLU A 11 -11.21 -2.53 0.61
C GLU A 11 -10.93 -1.14 1.18
N ILE A 12 -11.68 -0.13 0.73
CA ILE A 12 -11.60 1.25 1.25
C ILE A 12 -11.96 1.28 2.74
N SER A 13 -13.01 0.59 3.15
CA SER A 13 -13.45 0.54 4.55
C SER A 13 -12.39 -0.07 5.46
N ILE A 14 -11.69 -1.11 4.98
CA ILE A 14 -10.58 -1.74 5.69
C ILE A 14 -9.41 -0.76 5.78
N LEU A 15 -8.96 -0.19 4.65
CA LEU A 15 -7.82 0.73 4.61
C LEU A 15 -8.02 1.97 5.50
N LYS A 16 -9.24 2.49 5.63
CA LYS A 16 -9.55 3.59 6.55
C LYS A 16 -9.30 3.27 8.02
N GLN A 17 -9.39 2.00 8.41
CA GLN A 17 -9.24 1.57 9.80
C GLN A 17 -7.79 1.20 10.13
N VAL A 18 -6.94 1.03 9.11
CA VAL A 18 -5.55 0.63 9.31
C VAL A 18 -4.69 1.85 9.66
N ASN A 19 -4.02 1.75 10.80
CA ASN A 19 -3.01 2.72 11.24
C ASN A 19 -1.80 1.93 11.78
N HIS A 20 -0.82 1.67 10.92
CA HIS A 20 0.35 0.87 11.25
C HIS A 20 1.59 1.40 10.53
N ALA A 21 2.75 1.40 11.20
CA ALA A 21 3.99 1.99 10.67
C ALA A 21 4.54 1.31 9.39
N HIS A 22 3.98 0.16 9.00
CA HIS A 22 4.40 -0.61 7.83
C HIS A 22 3.28 -0.85 6.82
N ILE A 23 2.11 -0.23 7.01
CA ILE A 23 1.01 -0.30 6.04
C ILE A 23 0.72 1.12 5.56
N ILE A 24 0.57 1.27 4.23
CA ILE A 24 0.34 2.57 3.63
C ILE A 24 -0.90 3.26 4.20
N HIS A 25 -0.74 4.49 4.67
CA HIS A 25 -1.84 5.26 5.22
C HIS A 25 -2.71 5.91 4.13
N LEU A 26 -4.03 5.79 4.29
CA LEU A 26 -5.02 6.45 3.44
C LEU A 26 -5.49 7.76 4.11
N GLU A 27 -5.02 8.89 3.59
CA GLU A 27 -5.30 10.22 4.15
C GLU A 27 -6.70 10.74 3.80
N ALA A 28 -7.12 10.56 2.55
CA ALA A 28 -8.41 11.06 2.07
C ALA A 28 -8.94 10.28 0.86
N ILE A 29 -10.25 10.42 0.61
CA ILE A 29 -10.94 9.83 -0.53
C ILE A 29 -11.83 10.87 -1.17
N TYR A 30 -11.78 10.95 -2.50
CA TYR A 30 -12.67 11.78 -3.29
C TYR A 30 -13.39 10.95 -4.33
N ASN A 31 -14.70 11.06 -4.35
CA ASN A 31 -15.54 10.35 -5.31
C ASN A 31 -16.11 11.34 -6.33
N SER A 32 -16.00 10.98 -7.60
CA SER A 32 -16.65 11.66 -8.71
C SER A 32 -17.63 10.71 -9.39
N ALA A 33 -18.42 11.21 -10.34
CA ALA A 33 -19.38 10.37 -11.08
C ALA A 33 -18.73 9.23 -11.88
N ALA A 34 -17.44 9.35 -12.23
CA ALA A 34 -16.73 8.38 -13.07
C ALA A 34 -15.53 7.70 -12.38
N MET A 35 -14.97 8.31 -11.33
CA MET A 35 -13.69 7.89 -10.73
C MET A 35 -13.66 8.08 -9.21
N ILE A 36 -12.90 7.22 -8.55
CA ILE A 36 -12.53 7.30 -7.14
C ILE A 36 -11.06 7.66 -7.05
N TYR A 37 -10.72 8.66 -6.24
CA TYR A 37 -9.36 9.11 -5.98
C TYR A 37 -8.99 8.79 -4.53
N LEU A 38 -7.89 8.06 -4.35
CA LEU A 38 -7.32 7.72 -3.05
C LEU A 38 -6.08 8.60 -2.82
N VAL A 39 -6.08 9.39 -1.76
CA VAL A 39 -4.91 10.17 -1.33
C VAL A 39 -4.19 9.38 -0.25
N THR A 40 -2.96 8.96 -0.54
CA THR A 40 -2.14 8.16 0.36
C THR A 40 -0.83 8.86 0.67
N GLU A 41 -0.15 8.41 1.70
CA GLU A 41 1.21 8.87 1.99
C GLU A 41 2.19 8.57 0.83
N LEU A 42 3.24 9.39 0.73
CA LEU A 42 4.24 9.28 -0.34
C LEU A 42 5.45 8.43 0.07
N CYS A 43 5.54 7.23 -0.49
CA CYS A 43 6.70 6.34 -0.34
C CYS A 43 7.83 6.68 -1.34
N LYS A 44 8.72 7.62 -0.98
CA LYS A 44 9.82 8.09 -1.86
C LYS A 44 10.86 7.01 -2.24
N GLY A 45 10.92 5.91 -1.49
CA GLY A 45 11.91 4.84 -1.67
C GLY A 45 11.67 3.93 -2.88
N GLY A 46 10.55 4.08 -3.58
CA GLY A 46 10.12 3.16 -4.63
C GLY A 46 9.63 1.83 -4.05
N ASP A 47 9.67 0.77 -4.86
CA ASP A 47 9.24 -0.56 -4.43
C ASP A 47 10.43 -1.47 -4.04
N LEU A 48 10.14 -2.48 -3.22
CA LEU A 48 11.14 -3.44 -2.75
C LEU A 48 11.79 -4.23 -3.90
N LYS A 49 11.06 -4.44 -5.00
CA LYS A 49 11.54 -5.18 -6.16
C LYS A 49 12.61 -4.38 -6.91
N GLN A 50 12.46 -3.08 -7.06
CA GLN A 50 13.45 -2.17 -7.63
C GLN A 50 14.73 -2.20 -6.80
N LEU A 51 14.59 -2.14 -5.46
CA LEU A 51 15.74 -2.25 -4.56
C LEU A 51 16.46 -3.61 -4.72
N LEU A 52 15.71 -4.71 -4.80
CA LEU A 52 16.27 -6.05 -5.02
C LEU A 52 16.99 -6.15 -6.37
N GLN A 53 16.43 -5.58 -7.44
CA GLN A 53 17.05 -5.58 -8.77
C GLN A 53 18.38 -4.80 -8.77
N GLN A 54 18.46 -3.70 -8.04
CA GLN A 54 19.69 -2.92 -7.91
C GLN A 54 20.78 -3.66 -7.11
N LYS A 55 20.40 -4.33 -6.01
CA LYS A 55 21.34 -5.06 -5.14
C LYS A 55 21.67 -6.48 -5.60
N LYS A 56 20.86 -7.07 -6.48
CA LYS A 56 20.84 -8.50 -6.88
C LYS A 56 20.42 -9.47 -5.79
N SER A 57 20.83 -9.26 -4.55
CA SER A 57 20.41 -10.04 -3.38
C SER A 57 20.48 -9.22 -2.09
N PHE A 58 19.79 -9.70 -1.05
CA PHE A 58 19.92 -9.19 0.31
C PHE A 58 20.74 -10.15 1.17
N THR A 59 21.45 -9.61 2.14
CA THR A 59 22.03 -10.41 3.22
C THR A 59 20.93 -11.00 4.10
N GLU A 60 21.25 -12.03 4.88
CA GLU A 60 20.31 -12.62 5.85
C GLU A 60 19.81 -11.56 6.85
N ASP A 61 20.69 -10.66 7.29
CA ASP A 61 20.35 -9.58 8.23
C ASP A 61 19.36 -8.58 7.65
N GLU A 62 19.59 -8.13 6.41
CA GLU A 62 18.66 -7.25 5.70
C GLU A 62 17.32 -7.94 5.46
N THR A 63 17.36 -9.21 5.03
CA THR A 63 16.16 -10.01 4.78
C THR A 63 15.31 -10.13 6.04
N ARG A 64 15.94 -10.41 7.19
CA ARG A 64 15.24 -10.50 8.48
C ARG A 64 14.50 -9.21 8.82
N LYS A 65 15.14 -8.05 8.61
CA LYS A 65 14.54 -6.74 8.87
C LYS A 65 13.37 -6.47 7.94
N ILE A 66 13.52 -6.75 6.64
CA ILE A 66 12.47 -6.59 5.64
C ILE A 66 11.26 -7.44 6.01
N ILE A 67 11.46 -8.76 6.24
CA ILE A 67 10.37 -9.68 6.58
C ILE A 67 9.68 -9.29 7.89
N PHE A 68 10.42 -8.81 8.90
CA PHE A 68 9.81 -8.36 10.16
C PHE A 68 8.90 -7.13 9.96
N SER A 69 9.19 -6.30 8.96
CA SER A 69 8.40 -5.11 8.65
C SER A 69 7.29 -5.36 7.62
N LEU A 70 7.10 -6.58 7.12
CA LEU A 70 6.04 -6.91 6.15
C LEU A 70 4.76 -7.41 6.82
#